data_AF-W9YIQ9-F1
#
_entry.id   AF-W9YIQ9-F1
#
_cell.length_a   1.000
_cell.length_b   1.000
_cell.length_c   1.000
_cell.angle_alpha   90.00
_cell.angle_beta   90.00
_cell.angle_gamma   90.00
#
_symmetry.space_group_name_H-M   'P 1'
#
loop_
_entity.id
_entity.type
_entity.pdbx_description
1 polymer ?
#
loop_
_entity_poly.entity_id
_entity_poly.type
_entity_poly.pdbx_seq_one_letter_code
_entity_poly.pdbx_strand_id
1 'polypeptide(L)'
;MRKFKDRFLKTAATPPQKAAESSRSSPPSQTPAISFPDGVKVLHNSDDAKVDICFVHGLTGNRDTTWTAKGQSQPWPQTLLAPQLQGARILTYGYDAYVVKRSVVSSNRLIDHASNLLNDLITDRASHGASDCPLIFVTYSLGGLVCKEVIL
;
A
#
# COMPACT_ATOMS: atom_id res chain seq x y z
N MET A 1 18.26 92.31 15.29
CA MET A 1 19.56 92.33 16.02
C MET A 1 19.89 90.88 16.39
N ARG A 2 20.95 90.28 15.83
CA ARG A 2 22.23 89.97 16.51
C ARG A 2 22.01 89.03 17.72
N LYS A 3 22.62 87.86 17.91
CA LYS A 3 23.83 87.16 17.40
C LYS A 3 23.78 85.72 18.01
N PHE A 4 24.19 84.65 17.30
CA PHE A 4 25.51 83.97 17.41
C PHE A 4 25.76 83.38 18.81
N LYS A 5 25.96 82.06 19.07
CA LYS A 5 27.05 81.12 18.69
C LYS A 5 26.92 79.86 19.59
N ASP A 6 27.53 78.69 19.43
CA ASP A 6 28.54 78.13 18.51
C ASP A 6 28.53 76.58 18.69
N ARG A 7 28.88 75.86 17.61
CA ARG A 7 29.74 74.65 17.50
C ARG A 7 29.47 73.39 18.35
N PHE A 8 29.38 72.23 17.68
CA PHE A 8 30.55 71.38 17.36
C PHE A 8 30.20 70.33 16.29
N LEU A 9 31.15 70.10 15.36
CA LEU A 9 31.12 69.08 14.30
C LEU A 9 31.67 67.74 14.81
N LYS A 10 31.10 66.60 14.36
CA LYS A 10 31.80 65.48 13.65
C LYS A 10 30.94 64.19 13.51
N THR A 11 30.63 63.89 12.25
CA THR A 11 30.78 62.61 11.50
C THR A 11 30.14 61.27 11.94
N ALA A 12 29.18 60.85 11.10
CA ALA A 12 28.84 59.53 10.53
C ALA A 12 28.67 58.25 11.40
N ALA A 13 27.49 57.64 11.27
CA ALA A 13 27.32 56.17 11.17
C ALA A 13 25.94 55.83 10.55
N THR A 14 25.96 55.00 9.50
CA THR A 14 24.81 54.44 8.78
C THR A 14 24.03 53.44 9.67
N PRO A 15 22.69 53.48 9.74
CA PRO A 15 21.92 52.48 10.48
C PRO A 15 21.80 51.15 9.70
N PRO A 16 21.79 50.00 10.38
CA PRO A 16 21.82 48.69 9.75
C PRO A 16 20.47 48.29 9.15
N GLN A 17 20.54 47.59 8.01
CA GLN A 17 19.40 46.96 7.34
C GLN A 17 18.80 45.87 8.23
N LYS A 18 17.48 45.94 8.48
CA LYS A 18 16.71 44.90 9.16
C LYS A 18 16.38 43.80 8.15
N ALA A 19 16.99 42.64 8.35
CA ALA A 19 16.80 41.43 7.55
C ALA A 19 15.32 40.99 7.58
N ALA A 20 14.81 40.60 6.41
CA ALA A 20 13.51 39.98 6.26
C ALA A 20 13.52 38.55 6.84
N GLU A 21 12.71 38.32 7.87
CA GLU A 21 12.39 36.98 8.36
C GLU A 21 11.50 36.26 7.35
N SER A 22 12.12 35.43 6.52
CA SER A 22 11.44 34.41 5.73
C SER A 22 10.98 33.32 6.70
N SER A 23 9.70 33.32 7.03
CA SER A 23 8.99 32.21 7.67
C SER A 23 9.04 30.99 6.74
N ARG A 24 10.12 30.21 6.85
CA ARG A 24 10.20 28.87 6.24
C ARG A 24 9.22 27.97 6.97
N SER A 25 8.03 27.81 6.42
CA SER A 25 7.12 26.73 6.79
C SER A 25 7.84 25.41 6.52
N SER A 26 8.22 24.69 7.57
CA SER A 26 8.66 23.31 7.46
C SER A 26 7.56 22.49 6.76
N PRO A 27 7.88 21.61 5.81
CA PRO A 27 6.88 20.71 5.25
C PRO A 27 6.30 19.86 6.40
N PRO A 28 4.99 19.56 6.39
CA PRO A 28 4.39 18.71 7.40
C PRO A 28 5.15 17.39 7.43
N SER A 29 5.54 16.97 8.64
CA SER A 29 6.18 15.69 8.88
C SER A 29 5.33 14.59 8.24
N GLN A 30 5.83 14.02 7.15
CA GLN A 30 5.24 12.84 6.53
C GLN A 30 5.23 11.78 7.62
N THR A 31 4.05 11.47 8.15
CA THR A 31 3.86 10.29 8.98
C THR A 31 4.30 9.12 8.11
N PRO A 32 5.24 8.24 8.53
CA PRO A 32 5.64 7.14 7.69
C PRO A 32 4.39 6.34 7.34
N ALA A 33 4.02 6.33 6.06
CA ALA A 33 2.95 5.49 5.57
C ALA A 33 3.35 4.06 5.90
N ILE A 34 2.67 3.45 6.87
CA ILE A 34 2.87 2.03 7.16
C ILE A 34 2.46 1.30 5.88
N SER A 35 3.43 0.82 5.11
CA SER A 35 3.14 0.08 3.87
C SER A 35 2.56 -1.27 4.26
N PHE A 36 1.24 -1.41 4.09
CA PHE A 36 0.63 -2.73 4.16
C PHE A 36 1.03 -3.50 2.90
N PRO A 37 1.41 -4.79 2.98
CA PRO A 37 1.76 -5.55 1.79
C PRO A 37 0.48 -5.85 0.99
N ASP A 38 0.18 -4.97 0.03
CA ASP A 38 -1.03 -4.95 -0.80
C ASP A 38 -0.77 -5.31 -2.26
N GLY A 39 -1.78 -5.84 -2.94
CA GLY A 39 -1.69 -6.33 -4.31
C GLY A 39 -1.29 -7.80 -4.43
N VAL A 40 -1.12 -8.25 -5.67
CA VAL A 40 -0.76 -9.62 -6.03
C VAL A 40 0.71 -9.91 -5.69
N LYS A 41 0.96 -11.07 -5.09
CA LYS A 41 2.29 -11.65 -4.93
C LYS A 41 2.28 -13.09 -5.44
N VAL A 42 3.22 -13.41 -6.32
CA VAL A 42 3.42 -14.77 -6.82
C VAL A 42 4.21 -15.58 -5.77
N LEU A 43 3.62 -16.67 -5.30
CA LEU A 43 4.28 -17.63 -4.40
C LEU A 43 4.95 -18.76 -5.19
N HIS A 44 4.33 -19.18 -6.29
CA HIS A 44 4.88 -20.16 -7.21
C HIS A 44 4.43 -19.84 -8.63
N ASN A 45 5.37 -19.82 -9.56
CA ASN A 45 5.08 -19.66 -10.98
C ASN A 45 5.29 -20.98 -11.73
N SER A 46 4.49 -21.21 -12.77
CA SER A 46 4.62 -22.34 -13.68
C SER A 46 4.42 -21.83 -15.10
N ASP A 47 5.39 -22.08 -15.99
CA ASP A 47 5.38 -21.55 -17.37
C ASP A 47 4.27 -22.19 -18.23
N ASP A 48 3.76 -23.35 -17.81
CA ASP A 48 2.64 -24.05 -18.45
C ASP A 48 1.44 -24.17 -17.49
N ALA A 49 1.25 -23.14 -16.66
CA ALA A 49 0.16 -23.10 -15.70
C ALA A 49 -1.20 -23.35 -16.40
N LYS A 50 -1.95 -24.32 -15.88
CA LYS A 50 -3.31 -24.66 -16.32
C LYS A 50 -4.37 -24.07 -15.40
N VAL A 51 -3.96 -23.48 -14.28
CA VAL A 51 -4.85 -22.90 -13.26
C VAL A 51 -4.08 -21.88 -12.43
N ASP A 52 -4.75 -20.78 -12.10
CA ASP A 52 -4.33 -19.83 -11.08
C ASP A 52 -5.05 -20.13 -9.76
N ILE A 53 -4.30 -20.18 -8.67
CA ILE A 53 -4.87 -20.31 -7.32
C ILE A 53 -4.49 -19.06 -6.53
N CYS A 54 -5.47 -18.22 -6.23
CA CYS A 54 -5.28 -16.96 -5.52
C CYS A 54 -5.77 -17.07 -4.07
N PHE A 55 -4.84 -16.90 -3.13
CA PHE A 55 -5.09 -16.89 -1.71
C PHE A 55 -5.43 -15.47 -1.21
N VAL A 56 -6.60 -15.28 -0.62
CA VAL A 56 -7.09 -13.96 -0.16
C VAL A 56 -7.33 -13.98 1.35
N HIS A 57 -6.58 -13.16 2.09
CA HIS A 57 -6.63 -13.14 3.56
C HIS A 57 -7.90 -12.45 4.09
N GLY A 58 -8.12 -12.56 5.41
CA GLY A 58 -9.23 -11.90 6.11
C GLY A 58 -8.80 -10.72 6.96
N LEU A 59 -9.73 -10.26 7.84
CA LEU A 59 -9.48 -9.21 8.83
C LEU A 59 -8.23 -9.50 9.67
N THR A 60 -7.47 -8.45 10.00
CA THR A 60 -6.25 -8.51 10.82
C THR A 60 -5.11 -9.39 10.27
N GLY A 61 -5.30 -9.99 9.09
CA GLY A 61 -4.26 -10.72 8.37
C GLY A 61 -3.56 -9.82 7.35
N ASN A 62 -2.57 -10.41 6.67
CA ASN A 62 -1.99 -9.88 5.44
C ASN A 62 -1.58 -11.03 4.49
N ARG A 63 -1.18 -10.72 3.26
CA ARG A 63 -0.87 -11.73 2.23
C ARG A 63 0.32 -12.65 2.55
N ASP A 64 1.16 -12.27 3.52
CA ASP A 64 2.39 -13.00 3.87
C ASP A 64 2.19 -13.85 5.14
N THR A 65 1.73 -13.23 6.22
CA THR A 65 1.67 -13.88 7.54
C THR A 65 0.45 -14.79 7.69
N THR A 66 -0.66 -14.52 7.00
CA THR A 66 -1.88 -15.35 7.09
C THR A 66 -1.61 -16.79 6.67
N TRP A 67 -0.72 -16.99 5.70
CA TRP A 67 -0.43 -18.29 5.11
C TRP A 67 0.89 -18.89 5.61
N THR A 68 1.54 -18.25 6.59
CA THR A 68 2.83 -18.69 7.13
C THR A 68 2.66 -19.17 8.56
N ALA A 69 2.96 -20.45 8.80
CA ALA A 69 2.88 -21.02 10.13
C ALA A 69 3.93 -20.40 11.08
N LYS A 70 3.62 -20.34 12.38
CA LYS A 70 4.53 -19.79 13.39
C LYS A 70 5.88 -20.54 13.36
N GLY A 71 6.97 -19.79 13.26
CA GLY A 71 8.33 -20.34 13.20
C GLY A 71 8.77 -20.82 11.81
N GLN A 72 7.93 -20.66 10.78
CA GLN A 72 8.30 -20.91 9.39
C GLN A 72 8.66 -19.62 8.68
N SER A 73 9.56 -19.70 7.70
CA SER A 73 9.99 -18.56 6.87
C SER A 73 9.22 -18.45 5.56
N GLN A 74 8.53 -19.50 5.15
CA GLN A 74 7.81 -19.59 3.87
C GLN A 74 6.35 -19.99 4.09
N PRO A 75 5.42 -19.48 3.26
CA PRO A 75 4.01 -19.79 3.39
C PRO A 75 3.73 -21.23 2.95
N TRP A 76 2.81 -21.89 3.63
CA TRP A 76 2.51 -23.31 3.36
C TRP A 76 1.97 -23.59 1.95
N PRO A 77 1.23 -22.69 1.26
CA PRO A 77 0.84 -22.93 -0.13
C PRO A 77 2.06 -23.07 -1.05
N GLN A 78 3.13 -22.32 -0.77
CA GLN A 78 4.36 -22.44 -1.55
C GLN A 78 5.10 -23.75 -1.25
N THR A 79 5.20 -24.14 0.03
CA THR A 79 6.04 -25.28 0.41
C THR A 79 5.35 -26.63 0.27
N LEU A 80 4.02 -26.68 0.41
CA LEU A 80 3.25 -27.92 0.40
C LEU A 80 2.41 -28.10 -0.86
N LEU A 81 1.80 -27.02 -1.38
CA LEU A 81 0.87 -27.11 -2.51
C LEU A 81 1.60 -27.08 -3.86
N ALA A 82 2.58 -26.18 -4.04
CA ALA A 82 3.33 -26.06 -5.30
C ALA A 82 3.95 -27.39 -5.80
N PRO A 83 4.61 -28.21 -4.94
CA PRO A 83 5.19 -29.48 -5.39
C PRO A 83 4.15 -30.51 -5.85
N GLN A 84 2.93 -30.43 -5.32
CA GLN A 84 1.82 -31.34 -5.65
C GLN A 84 1.04 -30.89 -6.89
N LEU A 85 1.03 -29.58 -7.16
CA LEU A 85 0.31 -28.96 -8.27
C LEU A 85 1.28 -28.24 -9.23
N GLN A 86 2.15 -28.99 -9.90
CA GLN A 86 3.20 -28.43 -10.77
C GLN A 86 2.65 -27.61 -11.95
N GLY A 87 1.42 -27.87 -12.37
CA GLY A 87 0.71 -27.11 -13.39
C GLY A 87 -0.12 -25.94 -12.84
N ALA A 88 0.06 -25.55 -11.58
CA ALA A 88 -0.66 -24.44 -10.98
C ALA A 88 0.26 -23.24 -10.72
N ARG A 89 -0.23 -22.04 -11.01
CA ARG A 89 0.38 -20.80 -10.54
C ARG A 89 -0.28 -20.40 -9.23
N ILE A 90 0.52 -20.17 -8.19
CA ILE A 90 0.02 -19.87 -6.84
C ILE A 90 0.29 -18.40 -6.53
N LEU A 91 -0.79 -17.68 -6.24
CA LEU A 91 -0.82 -16.26 -5.94
C LEU A 91 -1.33 -16.05 -4.51
N THR A 92 -0.90 -14.97 -3.87
CA THR A 92 -1.52 -14.43 -2.65
C THR A 92 -1.82 -12.96 -2.85
N TYR A 93 -2.98 -12.50 -2.40
CA TYR A 93 -3.42 -11.12 -2.54
C TYR A 93 -3.54 -10.42 -1.19
N GLY A 94 -3.04 -9.18 -1.13
CA GLY A 94 -3.11 -8.34 0.06
C GLY A 94 -4.02 -7.13 -0.14
N TYR A 95 -4.80 -6.80 0.88
CA TYR A 95 -5.55 -5.54 0.97
C TYR A 95 -5.57 -5.04 2.41
N ASP A 96 -5.76 -3.74 2.64
CA ASP A 96 -5.83 -3.19 4.00
C ASP A 96 -7.08 -3.67 4.76
N ALA A 97 -6.91 -4.80 5.45
CA ALA A 97 -7.95 -5.47 6.22
C ALA A 97 -8.06 -4.95 7.67
N TYR A 98 -7.26 -3.97 8.09
CA TYR A 98 -7.38 -3.40 9.43
C TYR A 98 -8.47 -2.35 9.50
N VAL A 99 -8.65 -1.60 8.41
CA VAL A 99 -9.53 -0.43 8.43
C VAL A 99 -11.00 -0.85 8.24
N VAL A 100 -11.33 -2.07 7.79
CA VAL A 100 -12.73 -2.54 7.57
C VAL A 100 -13.56 -2.66 8.87
N LYS A 101 -12.94 -2.55 10.06
CA LYS A 101 -13.62 -2.74 11.37
C LYS A 101 -14.60 -1.63 11.82
N ARG A 102 -14.83 -0.54 11.07
CA ARG A 102 -15.66 0.60 11.54
C ARG A 102 -16.61 1.17 10.47
N SER A 103 -17.92 1.03 10.69
CA SER A 103 -19.07 1.78 10.09
C SER A 103 -19.49 1.45 8.65
N VAL A 104 -20.59 2.05 8.16
CA VAL A 104 -21.18 1.93 6.78
C VAL A 104 -20.16 2.22 5.66
N VAL A 105 -19.08 2.94 5.98
CA VAL A 105 -17.87 3.08 5.17
C VAL A 105 -17.24 1.72 4.80
N SER A 106 -17.56 0.66 5.55
CA SER A 106 -17.11 -0.72 5.30
C SER A 106 -17.66 -1.34 4.01
N SER A 107 -18.89 -1.03 3.58
CA SER A 107 -19.46 -1.60 2.35
C SER A 107 -18.80 -1.00 1.11
N ASN A 108 -18.70 0.33 1.04
CA ASN A 108 -17.96 1.00 -0.04
C ASN A 108 -16.51 0.51 -0.11
N ARG A 109 -15.87 0.31 1.04
CA ARG A 109 -14.49 -0.16 1.08
C ARG A 109 -14.34 -1.64 0.73
N LEU A 110 -15.35 -2.47 0.99
CA LEU A 110 -15.37 -3.83 0.47
C LEU A 110 -15.38 -3.83 -1.06
N ILE A 111 -16.22 -2.96 -1.66
CA ILE A 111 -16.29 -2.78 -3.11
C ILE A 111 -14.96 -2.24 -3.66
N ASP A 112 -14.33 -1.30 -2.98
CA ASP A 112 -13.01 -0.78 -3.37
C ASP A 112 -11.95 -1.89 -3.34
N HIS A 113 -11.92 -2.70 -2.26
CA HIS A 113 -10.99 -3.83 -2.17
C HIS A 113 -11.25 -4.90 -3.23
N ALA A 114 -12.52 -5.18 -3.56
CA ALA A 114 -12.89 -6.10 -4.62
C ALA A 114 -12.48 -5.54 -6.00
N SER A 115 -12.73 -4.26 -6.26
CA SER A 115 -12.36 -3.59 -7.51
C SER A 115 -10.85 -3.59 -7.71
N ASN A 116 -10.08 -3.31 -6.66
CA ASN A 116 -8.61 -3.38 -6.72
C ASN A 116 -8.13 -4.81 -6.95
N LEU A 117 -8.67 -5.80 -6.23
CA LEU A 117 -8.37 -7.21 -6.44
C LEU A 117 -8.62 -7.64 -7.89
N LEU A 118 -9.76 -7.26 -8.45
CA LEU A 118 -10.12 -7.57 -9.83
C LEU A 118 -9.14 -6.93 -10.82
N ASN A 119 -8.87 -5.62 -10.68
CA ASN A 119 -7.97 -4.89 -11.57
C ASN A 119 -6.53 -5.42 -11.51
N ASP A 120 -6.03 -5.71 -10.31
CA ASP A 120 -4.69 -6.25 -10.11
C ASP A 120 -4.56 -7.64 -10.72
N LEU A 121 -5.57 -8.51 -10.54
CA LEU A 121 -5.57 -9.84 -11.13
C LEU A 121 -5.71 -9.81 -12.66
N ILE A 122 -6.54 -8.93 -13.22
CA ILE A 122 -6.64 -8.76 -14.67
C ILE A 122 -5.28 -8.33 -15.22
N THR A 123 -4.65 -7.35 -14.59
CA THR A 123 -3.36 -6.82 -15.03
C THR A 123 -2.27 -7.88 -14.96
N ASP A 124 -2.15 -8.58 -13.81
CA ASP A 124 -1.17 -9.64 -13.63
C ASP A 124 -1.38 -10.81 -14.60
N ARG A 125 -2.63 -11.25 -14.79
CA ARG A 125 -2.94 -12.38 -15.68
C ARG A 125 -2.69 -12.03 -17.13
N ALA A 126 -3.00 -10.81 -17.56
CA ALA A 126 -2.69 -10.33 -18.90
C ALA A 126 -1.17 -10.28 -19.14
N SER A 127 -0.38 -9.78 -18.17
CA SER A 127 1.08 -9.70 -18.34
C SER A 127 1.77 -11.06 -18.40
N HIS A 128 1.16 -12.10 -17.82
CA HIS A 128 1.72 -13.45 -17.76
C HIS A 128 1.07 -14.44 -18.74
N GLY A 129 0.20 -13.98 -19.65
CA GLY A 129 -0.50 -14.86 -20.60
C GLY A 129 -1.48 -15.85 -19.94
N ALA A 130 -1.92 -15.56 -18.72
CA ALA A 130 -2.80 -16.41 -17.91
C ALA A 130 -4.28 -15.98 -17.97
N SER A 131 -4.65 -15.09 -18.90
CA SER A 131 -6.02 -14.57 -19.05
C SER A 131 -7.08 -15.65 -19.26
N ASP A 132 -6.73 -16.74 -19.95
CA ASP A 132 -7.62 -17.87 -20.24
C ASP A 132 -7.49 -18.99 -19.20
N CYS A 133 -6.53 -18.91 -18.27
CA CYS A 133 -6.34 -19.91 -17.23
C CYS A 133 -7.45 -19.80 -16.18
N PRO A 134 -8.16 -20.89 -15.82
CA PRO A 134 -9.13 -20.88 -14.73
C PRO A 134 -8.54 -20.30 -13.44
N LEU A 135 -9.32 -19.50 -12.73
CA LEU A 135 -8.93 -18.88 -11.46
C LEU A 135 -9.73 -19.50 -10.30
N ILE A 136 -9.02 -20.01 -9.30
CA ILE A 136 -9.58 -20.55 -8.05
C ILE A 136 -9.21 -19.60 -6.91
N PHE A 137 -10.21 -19.19 -6.14
CA PHE A 137 -9.98 -18.44 -4.91
C PHE A 137 -9.93 -19.36 -3.69
N VAL A 138 -8.90 -19.19 -2.86
CA VAL A 138 -8.83 -19.77 -1.51
C VAL A 138 -8.88 -18.61 -0.52
N THR A 139 -9.97 -18.53 0.24
CA THR A 139 -10.25 -17.33 1.04
C THR A 139 -10.37 -17.65 2.52
N TYR A 140 -10.02 -16.66 3.36
CA TYR A 140 -10.23 -16.74 4.79
C TYR A 140 -11.14 -15.61 5.29
N SER A 141 -12.22 -15.96 5.98
CA SER A 141 -13.13 -15.03 6.66
C SER A 141 -13.59 -13.89 5.71
N LEU A 142 -13.32 -12.61 6.03
CA LEU A 142 -13.70 -11.45 5.22
C LEU A 142 -13.20 -11.53 3.76
N GLY A 143 -12.06 -12.19 3.50
CA GLY A 143 -11.56 -12.36 2.14
C GLY A 143 -12.56 -13.07 1.22
N GLY A 144 -13.43 -13.93 1.79
CA GLY A 144 -14.51 -14.56 1.04
C GLY A 144 -15.59 -13.59 0.59
N LEU A 145 -15.88 -12.55 1.38
CA LEU A 145 -16.80 -11.49 0.98
C LEU A 145 -16.18 -10.60 -0.09
N VAL A 146 -14.88 -10.29 0.01
CA VAL A 146 -14.15 -9.57 -1.04
C VAL A 146 -14.22 -10.34 -2.37
N CYS A 147 -13.90 -11.64 -2.36
CA CYS A 147 -14.00 -12.46 -3.57
C CYS A 147 -15.43 -12.62 -4.08
N LYS A 148 -16.44 -12.63 -3.20
CA LYS A 148 -17.84 -12.64 -3.62
C LYS A 148 -18.18 -11.39 -4.43
N GLU A 149 -17.78 -10.20 -3.97
CA GLU A 149 -18.00 -8.93 -4.69
C GLU A 149 -17.19 -8.85 -5.99
N VAL A 150 -16.12 -9.64 -6.16
CA VAL A 150 -15.40 -9.75 -7.44
C VAL A 150 -16.18 -10.57 -8.47
N ILE A 151 -16.97 -11.55 -8.01
CA ILE A 151 -17.64 -12.55 -8.88
C ILE A 151 -19.06 -12.12 -9.27
N LEU A 152 -19.75 -11.38 -8.39
CA LEU A 152 -21.14 -10.95 -8.57
C LEU A 152 -21.24 -9.60 -9.28
#